data_AF-A0A6A2WY48-F1
#
_entry.id   AF-A0A6A2WY48-F1
#
_cell.length_a   1.000
_cell.length_b   1.000
_cell.length_c   1.000
_cell.angle_alpha   90.00
_cell.angle_beta   90.00
_cell.angle_gamma   90.00
#
_symmetry.space_group_name_H-M   'P 1'
#
loop_
_entity.id
_entity.type
_entity.pdbx_description
1 polymer ?
#
loop_
_entity_poly.entity_id
_entity_poly.type
_entity_poly.pdbx_seq_one_letter_code
_entity_poly.pdbx_strand_id
1 'polypeptide(L)'
;MFLEDYIYNLSKTSIDKSQPLWDLHLFNLRSPESEAVGVFRLHHSFGDGTSLMSLLLACIRQTKDPLALPTIPVKMKQEKKDDDRWFWRIMFMLWSLFQVFRNTVVDVFMFIATTLFLKDTQNPLKGPPRSEFNPRRIVYRAVRLDDIKLTINDVALGITQAGLSRYINRIYGTIHYTMFVDRKKRSFEAIFTFSIAELALKIFGVKTASTLSHRILSHTTMSFSNLVGPLEEIGFYGHPLAFLAPSSYSQPHALMTNFQSYIDKMAIVLSVDDGTNPNPHQLCEDIVESLRLIKDAVVTRGLA
;
A
#
# COMPACT_ATOMS: atom_id res chain seq x y z
N MET A 1 -8.22 10.40 -18.76
CA MET A 1 -9.60 10.12 -19.19
C MET A 1 -9.75 8.77 -19.88
N PHE A 2 -9.39 8.55 -21.17
CA PHE A 2 -9.63 7.25 -21.84
C PHE A 2 -9.08 6.03 -21.09
N LEU A 3 -7.79 6.03 -20.72
CA LEU A 3 -7.16 4.91 -20.01
C LEU A 3 -7.84 4.64 -18.65
N GLU A 4 -8.18 5.70 -17.92
CA GLU A 4 -8.82 5.60 -16.61
C GLU A 4 -10.24 5.04 -16.73
N ASP A 5 -11.01 5.49 -17.72
CA ASP A 5 -12.36 4.98 -17.99
C ASP A 5 -12.32 3.53 -18.49
N TYR A 6 -11.28 3.16 -19.25
CA TYR A 6 -11.04 1.77 -19.64
C TYR A 6 -10.78 0.89 -18.43
N ILE A 7 -9.84 1.26 -17.56
CA ILE A 7 -9.52 0.52 -16.33
C ILE A 7 -10.75 0.45 -15.41
N TYR A 8 -11.50 1.54 -15.28
CA TYR A 8 -12.74 1.59 -14.51
C TYR A 8 -13.78 0.58 -15.03
N ASN A 9 -13.98 0.51 -16.35
CA ASN A 9 -14.90 -0.47 -16.93
C ASN A 9 -14.34 -1.90 -16.84
N LEU A 10 -13.02 -2.09 -16.98
CA LEU A 10 -12.37 -3.39 -16.79
C LEU A 10 -12.59 -3.91 -15.36
N SER A 11 -12.57 -3.02 -14.36
CA SER A 11 -12.82 -3.37 -12.94
C SER A 11 -14.24 -3.90 -12.66
N LYS A 12 -15.21 -3.63 -13.55
CA LYS A 12 -16.59 -4.15 -13.46
C LYS A 12 -16.72 -5.58 -13.93
N THR A 13 -15.72 -6.09 -14.64
CA THR A 13 -15.74 -7.42 -15.24
C THR A 13 -14.95 -8.41 -14.39
N SER A 14 -15.38 -9.67 -14.40
CA SER A 14 -14.60 -10.78 -13.85
C SER A 14 -13.83 -11.46 -14.98
N ILE A 15 -12.66 -12.02 -14.67
CA ILE A 15 -11.90 -12.84 -15.62
C ILE A 15 -12.64 -14.16 -15.79
N ASP A 16 -12.80 -14.59 -17.04
CA ASP A 16 -13.42 -15.88 -17.35
C ASP A 16 -12.56 -17.02 -16.76
N LYS A 17 -13.19 -17.88 -15.95
CA LYS A 17 -12.53 -19.02 -15.31
C LYS A 17 -12.18 -20.15 -16.28
N SER A 18 -12.68 -20.09 -17.52
CA SER A 18 -12.30 -21.03 -18.60
C SER A 18 -10.92 -20.70 -19.22
N GLN A 19 -10.39 -19.52 -18.94
CA GLN A 19 -9.13 -19.00 -19.50
C GLN A 19 -8.07 -18.86 -18.40
N PRO A 20 -6.78 -18.65 -18.75
CA PRO A 20 -5.79 -18.23 -17.78
C PRO A 20 -6.30 -17.01 -17.01
N LEU A 21 -6.15 -17.00 -15.68
CA LEU A 21 -6.71 -15.97 -14.81
C LEU A 21 -5.91 -14.64 -14.84
N TRP A 22 -5.49 -14.24 -16.04
CA TRP A 22 -4.74 -13.02 -16.35
C TRP A 22 -5.02 -12.55 -17.78
N ASP A 23 -4.94 -11.25 -18.02
CA ASP A 23 -5.01 -10.65 -19.35
C ASP A 23 -4.10 -9.41 -19.46
N LEU A 24 -3.56 -9.21 -20.66
CA LEU A 24 -2.68 -8.10 -21.00
C LEU A 24 -3.29 -7.27 -22.13
N HIS A 25 -3.46 -5.99 -21.88
CA HIS A 25 -4.09 -5.04 -22.79
C HIS A 25 -3.06 -3.97 -23.17
N LEU A 26 -2.68 -3.89 -24.45
CA LEU A 26 -1.68 -2.95 -24.93
C LEU A 26 -2.34 -1.80 -25.68
N PHE A 27 -1.97 -0.58 -25.32
CA PHE A 27 -2.52 0.65 -25.89
C PHE A 27 -1.40 1.53 -26.43
N ASN A 28 -1.54 1.97 -27.68
CA ASN A 28 -0.66 2.98 -28.26
C ASN A 28 -1.17 4.38 -27.89
N LEU A 29 -1.09 4.71 -26.60
CA LEU A 29 -1.51 5.99 -26.03
C LEU A 29 -0.27 6.76 -25.61
N ARG A 30 0.05 7.80 -26.39
CA ARG A 30 1.16 8.68 -26.08
C ARG A 30 0.81 9.57 -24.89
N SER A 31 1.60 9.44 -23.83
CA SER A 31 1.54 10.26 -22.63
C SER A 31 2.86 11.04 -22.48
N PRO A 32 2.93 12.05 -21.60
CA PRO A 32 4.19 12.72 -21.29
C PRO A 32 5.27 11.77 -20.75
N GLU A 33 4.88 10.63 -20.18
CA GLU A 33 5.78 9.68 -19.54
C GLU A 33 6.13 8.48 -20.45
N SER A 34 5.27 8.13 -21.42
CA SER A 34 5.42 6.90 -22.22
C SER A 34 4.78 7.01 -23.61
N GLU A 35 5.34 6.30 -24.59
CA GLU A 35 4.79 6.22 -25.96
C GLU A 35 3.62 5.22 -26.06
N ALA A 36 3.59 4.22 -25.18
CA ALA A 36 2.52 3.23 -25.08
C ALA A 36 2.23 2.88 -23.62
N VAL A 37 1.09 2.24 -23.36
CA VAL A 37 0.68 1.80 -22.02
C VAL A 37 0.18 0.36 -22.09
N GLY A 38 0.69 -0.49 -21.20
CA GLY A 38 0.17 -1.83 -20.98
C GLY A 38 -0.63 -1.91 -19.67
N VAL A 39 -1.83 -2.47 -19.72
CA VAL A 39 -2.63 -2.82 -18.53
C VAL A 39 -2.57 -4.34 -18.39
N PHE A 40 -1.87 -4.80 -17.35
CA PHE A 40 -1.77 -6.22 -17.01
C PHE A 40 -2.64 -6.50 -15.79
N ARG A 41 -3.69 -7.30 -15.96
CA ARG A 41 -4.63 -7.64 -14.90
C ARG A 41 -4.49 -9.12 -14.54
N LEU A 42 -4.41 -9.38 -13.24
CA LEU A 42 -4.08 -10.68 -12.65
C LEU A 42 -5.09 -11.00 -11.55
N HIS A 43 -5.58 -12.23 -11.52
CA HIS A 43 -6.41 -12.69 -10.42
C HIS A 43 -5.59 -12.95 -9.15
N HIS A 44 -6.16 -12.63 -7.98
CA HIS A 44 -5.49 -12.76 -6.68
C HIS A 44 -5.05 -14.20 -6.34
N SER A 45 -5.56 -15.22 -7.04
CA SER A 45 -5.11 -16.61 -6.87
C SER A 45 -3.66 -16.84 -7.32
N PHE A 46 -3.09 -15.96 -8.16
CA PHE A 46 -1.70 -16.07 -8.62
C PHE A 46 -0.67 -15.77 -7.54
N GLY A 47 -1.05 -15.02 -6.50
CA GLY A 47 -0.13 -14.65 -5.42
C GLY A 47 -0.56 -13.36 -4.73
N ASP A 48 0.11 -13.05 -3.62
CA ASP A 48 0.03 -11.73 -3.00
C ASP A 48 0.80 -10.68 -3.81
N GLY A 49 0.62 -9.40 -3.49
CA GLY A 49 1.23 -8.30 -4.25
C GLY A 49 2.76 -8.39 -4.35
N THR A 50 3.43 -8.92 -3.33
CA THR A 50 4.88 -9.16 -3.31
C THR A 50 5.29 -10.31 -4.24
N SER A 51 4.58 -11.44 -4.20
CA SER A 51 4.85 -12.56 -5.12
C SER A 51 4.57 -12.18 -6.57
N LEU A 52 3.49 -11.46 -6.83
CA LEU A 52 3.16 -10.96 -8.18
C LEU A 52 4.22 -10.01 -8.73
N MET A 53 4.73 -9.09 -7.91
CA MET A 53 5.83 -8.24 -8.33
C MET A 53 7.13 -9.01 -8.53
N SER A 54 7.44 -10.00 -7.69
CA SER A 54 8.62 -10.84 -7.90
C SER A 54 8.54 -11.61 -9.22
N LEU A 55 7.36 -12.11 -9.59
CA LEU A 55 7.11 -12.78 -10.86
C LEU A 55 7.26 -11.82 -12.04
N LEU A 56 6.66 -10.62 -11.94
CA LEU A 56 6.79 -9.59 -12.96
C LEU A 56 8.27 -9.25 -13.20
N LEU A 57 9.03 -9.05 -12.14
CA LEU A 57 10.45 -8.73 -12.20
C LEU A 57 11.29 -9.90 -12.71
N ALA A 58 10.91 -11.15 -12.42
CA ALA A 58 11.53 -12.34 -13.00
C ALA A 58 11.30 -12.46 -14.52
N CYS A 59 10.18 -11.93 -15.03
CA CYS A 59 9.85 -11.88 -16.46
C CYS A 59 10.48 -10.67 -17.18
N ILE A 60 11.02 -9.72 -16.45
CA ILE A 60 11.61 -8.49 -16.98
C ILE A 60 13.15 -8.61 -16.98
N ARG A 61 13.80 -7.89 -17.90
CA ARG A 61 15.27 -7.85 -18.02
C ARG A 61 15.77 -6.41 -17.94
N GLN A 62 17.04 -6.25 -17.57
CA GLN A 62 17.67 -4.93 -17.63
C GLN A 62 17.83 -4.48 -19.08
N THR A 63 17.76 -3.18 -19.34
CA THR A 63 18.01 -2.63 -20.69
C THR A 63 19.49 -2.71 -21.07
N LYS A 64 20.39 -2.59 -20.09
CA LYS A 64 21.85 -2.64 -20.28
C LYS A 64 22.39 -4.06 -20.45
N ASP A 65 21.77 -5.05 -19.80
CA ASP A 65 22.13 -6.46 -19.89
C ASP A 65 20.85 -7.31 -20.06
N PRO A 66 20.56 -7.79 -21.29
CA PRO A 66 19.35 -8.56 -21.59
C PRO A 66 19.25 -9.91 -20.86
N LEU A 67 20.33 -10.39 -20.24
CA LEU A 67 20.34 -11.64 -19.47
C LEU A 67 20.20 -11.38 -17.96
N ALA A 68 20.45 -10.16 -17.49
CA ALA A 68 20.37 -9.81 -16.08
C ALA A 68 18.93 -9.53 -15.61
N LEU A 69 18.63 -9.99 -14.40
CA LEU A 69 17.40 -9.65 -13.68
C LEU A 69 17.52 -8.28 -13.01
N PRO A 70 16.40 -7.57 -12.82
CA PRO A 70 16.40 -6.30 -12.09
C PRO A 70 16.71 -6.50 -10.60
N THR A 71 17.45 -5.57 -10.01
CA THR A 71 17.84 -5.64 -8.60
C THR A 71 16.80 -4.94 -7.73
N ILE A 72 16.32 -5.60 -6.69
CA ILE A 72 15.55 -4.96 -5.61
C ILE A 72 16.48 -4.85 -4.39
N PRO A 73 16.57 -3.69 -3.73
CA PRO A 73 17.38 -3.57 -2.51
C PRO A 73 16.79 -4.45 -1.40
N VAL A 74 17.46 -5.55 -1.07
CA VAL A 74 17.11 -6.44 0.05
C VAL A 74 17.88 -6.02 1.29
N LYS A 75 17.18 -5.70 2.39
CA LYS A 75 17.82 -5.56 3.71
C LYS A 75 18.26 -6.95 4.18
N MET A 76 19.56 -7.25 4.08
CA MET A 76 20.12 -8.49 4.61
C MET A 76 19.97 -8.53 6.14
N LYS A 77 19.36 -9.62 6.64
CA LYS A 77 19.22 -9.87 8.08
C LYS A 77 20.57 -10.37 8.60
N GLN A 78 21.21 -9.61 9.49
CA GLN A 78 22.49 -10.00 10.06
C GLN A 78 22.36 -11.30 10.87
N GLU A 79 23.22 -12.27 10.55
CA GLU A 79 23.35 -13.51 11.32
C GLU A 79 23.95 -13.22 12.69
N LYS A 80 23.27 -13.68 13.75
CA LYS A 80 23.81 -13.64 15.11
C LYS A 80 24.77 -14.81 15.28
N LYS A 81 26.04 -14.51 15.60
CA LYS A 81 27.01 -15.50 16.04
C LYS A 81 26.57 -16.13 17.37
N ASP A 82 26.71 -17.45 17.45
CA ASP A 82 26.34 -18.22 18.63
C ASP A 82 27.39 -18.03 19.74
N ASP A 83 26.92 -17.85 20.97
CA ASP A 83 27.74 -17.63 22.17
C ASP A 83 27.32 -18.62 23.27
N ASP A 84 28.32 -19.11 23.98
CA ASP A 84 28.31 -20.39 24.71
C ASP A 84 27.66 -20.26 26.09
N ARG A 85 26.35 -20.01 26.12
CA ARG A 85 25.57 -19.77 27.35
C ARG A 85 24.29 -20.60 27.43
N TRP A 86 24.41 -21.92 27.29
CA TRP A 86 23.29 -22.85 27.31
C TRP A 86 22.41 -22.76 28.59
N PHE A 87 23.02 -22.51 29.76
CA PHE A 87 22.29 -22.38 31.03
C PHE A 87 21.47 -21.07 31.10
N TRP A 88 22.07 -19.94 30.70
CA TRP A 88 21.34 -18.68 30.57
C TRP A 88 20.28 -18.76 29.47
N ARG A 89 20.51 -19.52 28.38
CA ARG A 89 19.51 -19.78 27.35
C ARG A 89 18.25 -20.40 27.92
N ILE A 90 18.34 -21.39 28.82
CA ILE A 90 17.15 -22.02 29.43
C ILE A 90 16.40 -21.02 30.32
N MET A 91 17.12 -20.25 31.15
CA MET A 91 16.49 -19.22 32.00
C MET A 91 15.86 -18.09 31.15
N PHE A 92 16.55 -17.61 30.13
CA PHE A 92 16.00 -16.64 29.17
C PHE A 92 14.88 -17.25 28.34
N MET A 93 14.89 -18.56 28.05
CA MET A 93 13.80 -19.22 27.32
C MET A 93 12.55 -19.31 28.19
N LEU A 94 12.68 -19.66 29.48
CA LEU A 94 11.56 -19.68 30.44
C LEU A 94 11.04 -18.26 30.72
N TRP A 95 11.94 -17.29 30.92
CA TRP A 95 11.57 -15.88 31.08
C TRP A 95 10.94 -15.31 29.80
N SER A 96 11.44 -15.68 28.63
CA SER A 96 10.85 -15.37 27.33
C SER A 96 9.51 -16.07 27.16
N LEU A 97 9.34 -17.31 27.63
CA LEU A 97 8.06 -18.03 27.60
C LEU A 97 7.03 -17.31 28.46
N PHE A 98 7.44 -16.86 29.65
CA PHE A 98 6.58 -16.08 30.54
C PHE A 98 6.24 -14.72 29.96
N GLN A 99 7.21 -14.00 29.37
CA GLN A 99 6.96 -12.75 28.66
C GLN A 99 6.04 -12.96 27.46
N VAL A 100 6.26 -13.99 26.66
CA VAL A 100 5.40 -14.35 25.53
C VAL A 100 4.00 -14.69 26.03
N PHE A 101 3.86 -15.47 27.11
CA PHE A 101 2.57 -15.80 27.70
C PHE A 101 1.83 -14.56 28.20
N ARG A 102 2.51 -13.70 28.97
CA ARG A 102 1.94 -12.44 29.46
C ARG A 102 1.54 -11.53 28.29
N ASN A 103 2.41 -11.36 27.30
CA ASN A 103 2.11 -10.57 26.12
C ASN A 103 0.94 -11.18 25.33
N THR A 104 0.89 -12.51 25.21
CA THR A 104 -0.23 -13.21 24.57
C THR A 104 -1.55 -12.96 25.30
N VAL A 105 -1.57 -12.99 26.63
CA VAL A 105 -2.78 -12.69 27.42
C VAL A 105 -3.21 -11.24 27.24
N VAL A 106 -2.26 -10.30 27.29
CA VAL A 106 -2.53 -8.87 27.03
C VAL A 106 -3.04 -8.67 25.61
N ASP A 107 -2.42 -9.30 24.62
CA ASP A 107 -2.79 -9.19 23.22
C ASP A 107 -4.13 -9.86 22.93
N VAL A 108 -4.50 -10.97 23.60
CA VAL A 108 -5.82 -11.58 23.52
C VAL A 108 -6.89 -10.66 24.12
N PHE A 109 -6.60 -10.01 25.24
CA PHE A 109 -7.52 -9.03 25.83
C PHE A 109 -7.67 -7.79 24.94
N MET A 110 -6.55 -7.26 24.43
CA MET A 110 -6.54 -6.18 23.45
C MET A 110 -7.24 -6.60 22.16
N PHE A 111 -7.11 -7.84 21.70
CA PHE A 111 -7.81 -8.39 20.55
C PHE A 111 -9.32 -8.43 20.75
N ILE A 112 -9.79 -8.86 21.92
CA ILE A 112 -11.21 -8.85 22.27
C ILE A 112 -11.72 -7.40 22.29
N ALA A 113 -11.01 -6.50 22.97
CA ALA A 113 -11.37 -5.09 22.99
C ALA A 113 -11.40 -4.50 21.58
N THR A 114 -10.35 -4.73 20.79
CA THR A 114 -10.22 -4.25 19.43
C THR A 114 -11.29 -4.84 18.51
N THR A 115 -11.63 -6.12 18.55
CA THR A 115 -12.72 -6.66 17.72
C THR A 115 -14.10 -6.14 18.10
N LEU A 116 -14.29 -5.73 19.36
CA LEU A 116 -15.52 -5.10 19.85
C LEU A 116 -15.55 -3.58 19.60
N PHE A 117 -14.39 -2.91 19.50
CA PHE A 117 -14.28 -1.43 19.46
C PHE A 117 -13.61 -0.85 18.18
N LEU A 118 -12.90 -1.62 17.34
CA LEU A 118 -12.40 -1.22 16.00
C LEU A 118 -13.60 -1.09 15.05
N LYS A 119 -14.32 0.00 15.18
CA LYS A 119 -15.21 0.47 14.14
C LYS A 119 -14.82 1.90 13.90
N ASP A 120 -14.19 2.16 12.75
CA ASP A 120 -13.85 3.54 12.41
C ASP A 120 -15.11 4.38 12.46
N THR A 121 -14.99 5.55 13.09
CA THR A 121 -16.09 6.51 13.20
C THR A 121 -16.56 6.82 11.80
N GLN A 122 -17.88 6.89 11.60
CA GLN A 122 -18.44 7.24 10.31
C GLN A 122 -17.78 8.54 9.84
N ASN A 123 -17.13 8.46 8.69
CA ASN A 123 -16.45 9.59 8.08
C ASN A 123 -16.71 9.56 6.59
N PRO A 124 -16.56 10.69 5.91
CA PRO A 124 -17.05 10.81 4.54
C PRO A 124 -16.26 10.00 3.51
N LEU A 125 -15.04 9.58 3.85
CA LEU A 125 -14.22 8.72 3.00
C LEU A 125 -14.51 7.23 3.23
N LYS A 126 -15.36 6.89 4.21
CA LYS A 126 -15.70 5.50 4.52
C LYS A 126 -16.77 5.02 3.56
N GLY A 127 -16.48 3.93 2.86
CA GLY A 127 -17.43 3.30 1.95
C GLY A 127 -18.59 2.64 2.69
N PRO A 128 -19.75 2.50 2.01
CA PRO A 128 -20.83 1.69 2.53
C PRO A 128 -20.38 0.23 2.70
N PRO A 129 -21.01 -0.55 3.59
CA PRO A 129 -20.78 -1.99 3.64
C PRO A 129 -20.95 -2.62 2.25
N ARG A 130 -20.07 -3.55 1.86
CA ARG A 130 -20.02 -4.20 0.54
C ARG A 130 -19.51 -3.31 -0.63
N SER A 131 -18.82 -2.21 -0.33
CA SER A 131 -18.07 -1.41 -1.33
C SER A 131 -17.02 -2.21 -2.12
N GLU A 132 -16.69 -3.43 -1.70
CA GLU A 132 -15.83 -4.36 -2.43
C GLU A 132 -16.34 -4.70 -3.84
N PHE A 133 -17.66 -4.63 -4.09
CA PHE A 133 -18.24 -4.88 -5.42
C PHE A 133 -18.42 -3.61 -6.25
N ASN A 134 -18.13 -2.43 -5.68
CA ASN A 134 -18.26 -1.18 -6.40
C ASN A 134 -17.09 -1.01 -7.39
N PRO A 135 -17.35 -0.46 -8.59
CA PRO A 135 -16.30 -0.18 -9.55
C PRO A 135 -15.34 0.88 -9.02
N ARG A 136 -14.06 0.76 -9.41
CA ARG A 136 -13.00 1.58 -8.85
C ARG A 136 -12.43 2.52 -9.89
N ARG A 137 -12.39 3.81 -9.54
CA ARG A 137 -11.67 4.81 -10.31
C ARG A 137 -10.21 4.77 -9.86
N ILE A 138 -9.34 4.39 -10.79
CA ILE A 138 -7.90 4.35 -10.57
C ILE A 138 -7.29 5.61 -11.18
N VAL A 139 -6.66 6.42 -10.33
CA VAL A 139 -5.94 7.64 -10.72
C VAL A 139 -4.48 7.45 -10.36
N TYR A 140 -3.56 7.85 -11.23
CA TYR A 140 -2.14 7.77 -10.95
C TYR A 140 -1.40 9.06 -11.28
N ARG A 141 -0.26 9.27 -10.59
CA ARG A 141 0.73 10.30 -10.87
C ARG A 141 2.12 9.75 -10.63
N ALA A 142 3.03 9.95 -11.57
CA ALA A 142 4.46 9.75 -11.30
C ALA A 142 5.11 11.07 -10.90
N VAL A 143 5.99 11.01 -9.91
CA VAL A 143 6.75 12.15 -9.42
C VAL A 143 8.22 11.77 -9.35
N ARG A 144 9.10 12.70 -9.72
CA ARG A 144 10.55 12.50 -9.63
C ARG A 144 11.08 12.83 -8.23
N LEU A 145 12.01 12.01 -7.76
CA LEU A 145 12.63 12.07 -6.44
C LEU A 145 14.09 12.57 -6.49
N ASP A 146 14.62 12.93 -7.67
CA ASP A 146 16.03 13.24 -7.93
C ASP A 146 16.65 14.25 -6.96
N ASP A 147 15.82 15.17 -6.46
CA ASP A 147 16.27 16.29 -5.65
C ASP A 147 16.59 15.89 -4.19
N ILE A 148 16.18 14.69 -3.73
CA ILE A 148 16.33 14.29 -2.33
C ILE A 148 16.56 12.79 -2.14
N LYS A 149 17.50 12.42 -1.25
CA LYS A 149 17.72 11.05 -0.77
C LYS A 149 16.64 10.55 0.20
N LEU A 150 15.37 10.74 -0.11
CA LEU A 150 14.26 10.22 0.70
C LEU A 150 13.80 8.87 0.16
N THR A 151 13.70 7.87 1.02
CA THR A 151 13.03 6.63 0.64
C THR A 151 11.52 6.82 0.76
N ILE A 152 10.75 6.15 -0.12
CA ILE A 152 9.28 6.21 -0.07
C ILE A 152 8.76 5.80 1.31
N ASN A 153 9.42 4.83 1.96
CA ASN A 153 9.03 4.36 3.30
C ASN A 153 9.05 5.49 4.35
N ASP A 154 9.94 6.46 4.20
CA ASP A 154 10.10 7.56 5.16
C ASP A 154 9.03 8.63 4.98
N VAL A 155 8.52 8.80 3.75
CA VAL A 155 7.64 9.93 3.39
C VAL A 155 6.19 9.53 3.11
N ALA A 156 5.92 8.28 2.72
CA ALA A 156 4.60 7.83 2.25
C ALA A 156 3.48 8.12 3.26
N LEU A 157 3.72 7.82 4.54
CA LEU A 157 2.75 8.07 5.59
C LEU A 157 2.51 9.58 5.77
N GLY A 158 3.58 10.38 5.78
CA GLY A 158 3.53 11.83 5.95
C GLY A 158 2.79 12.54 4.82
N ILE A 159 3.10 12.22 3.56
CA ILE A 159 2.44 12.83 2.39
C ILE A 159 0.99 12.38 2.26
N THR A 160 0.68 11.14 2.61
CA THR A 160 -0.71 10.62 2.61
C THR A 160 -1.52 11.36 3.66
N GLN A 161 -1.01 11.46 4.89
CA GLN A 161 -1.68 12.18 5.96
C GLN A 161 -1.88 13.65 5.64
N ALA A 162 -0.85 14.34 5.12
CA ALA A 162 -0.93 15.74 4.75
C ALA A 162 -1.86 15.98 3.55
N GLY A 163 -1.82 15.12 2.53
CA GLY A 163 -2.70 15.20 1.36
C GLY A 163 -4.16 14.98 1.74
N LEU A 164 -4.46 13.94 2.52
CA LEU A 164 -5.80 13.70 3.06
C LEU A 164 -6.28 14.85 3.93
N SER A 165 -5.40 15.38 4.79
CA SER A 165 -5.69 16.54 5.62
C SER A 165 -6.17 17.72 4.79
N ARG A 166 -5.42 18.06 3.73
CA ARG A 166 -5.77 19.17 2.82
C ARG A 166 -7.07 18.90 2.09
N TYR A 167 -7.23 17.69 1.57
CA TYR A 167 -8.39 17.29 0.80
C TYR A 167 -9.69 17.34 1.62
N ILE A 168 -9.67 16.70 2.80
CA ILE A 168 -10.82 16.68 3.73
C ILE A 168 -11.15 18.10 4.20
N ASN A 169 -10.12 18.90 4.54
CA ASN A 169 -10.33 20.29 4.93
C ASN A 169 -10.99 21.10 3.80
N ARG A 170 -10.60 20.87 2.53
CA ARG A 170 -11.22 21.54 1.38
C ARG A 170 -12.71 21.19 1.21
N ILE A 171 -13.10 19.95 1.47
CA ILE A 171 -14.47 19.47 1.21
C ILE A 171 -15.41 19.69 2.41
N TYR A 172 -14.89 19.62 3.63
CA TYR A 172 -15.71 19.62 4.86
C TYR A 172 -15.44 20.81 5.79
N GLY A 173 -14.45 21.65 5.47
CA GLY A 173 -14.08 22.83 6.24
C GLY A 173 -13.23 22.54 7.49
N THR A 174 -12.51 23.57 7.94
CA THR A 174 -11.46 23.46 8.98
C THR A 174 -11.99 22.97 10.33
N ILE A 175 -13.21 23.37 10.71
CA ILE A 175 -13.78 23.08 12.05
C ILE A 175 -14.15 21.61 12.20
N HIS A 176 -14.75 20.99 11.17
CA HIS A 176 -15.08 19.55 11.20
C HIS A 176 -13.82 18.69 11.15
N TYR A 177 -12.81 19.13 10.42
CA TYR A 177 -11.54 18.44 10.29
C TYR A 177 -10.74 18.38 11.60
N THR A 178 -10.56 19.52 12.29
CA THR A 178 -9.78 19.56 13.55
C THR A 178 -10.39 18.68 14.62
N MET A 179 -11.72 18.69 14.76
CA MET A 179 -12.44 17.85 15.71
C MET A 179 -12.26 16.35 15.42
N PHE A 180 -12.27 15.94 14.15
CA PHE A 180 -12.06 14.55 13.74
C PHE A 180 -10.62 14.09 14.01
N VAL A 181 -9.63 14.90 13.65
CA VAL A 181 -8.20 14.58 13.80
C VAL A 181 -7.78 14.52 15.25
N ASP A 182 -8.19 15.49 16.07
CA ASP A 182 -7.81 15.52 17.50
C ASP A 182 -8.38 14.33 18.26
N ARG A 183 -9.57 13.87 17.88
CA ARG A 183 -10.15 12.64 18.40
C ARG A 183 -9.30 11.40 18.03
N LYS A 184 -8.87 11.28 16.78
CA LYS A 184 -8.05 10.13 16.33
C LYS A 184 -6.63 10.16 16.89
N LYS A 185 -5.99 11.32 17.02
CA LYS A 185 -4.67 11.47 17.67
C LYS A 185 -4.66 11.00 19.12
N ARG A 186 -5.81 11.07 19.80
CA ARG A 186 -6.01 10.60 21.19
C ARG A 186 -6.42 9.12 21.27
N SER A 187 -6.53 8.43 20.14
CA SER A 187 -6.87 7.00 20.07
C SER A 187 -5.60 6.14 19.94
N PHE A 188 -5.45 5.13 20.79
CA PHE A 188 -4.36 4.14 20.70
C PHE A 188 -4.63 3.02 19.67
N GLU A 189 -5.76 3.10 18.96
CA GLU A 189 -6.31 2.07 18.06
C GLU A 189 -5.34 1.61 16.96
N ALA A 190 -4.56 2.53 16.35
CA ALA A 190 -3.63 2.18 15.28
C ALA A 190 -2.42 1.34 15.77
N ILE A 191 -1.92 1.61 16.99
CA ILE A 191 -0.76 0.92 17.57
C ILE A 191 -1.12 -0.53 17.92
N PHE A 192 -2.35 -0.77 18.38
CA PHE A 192 -2.81 -2.10 18.75
C PHE A 192 -3.14 -2.99 17.54
N THR A 193 -3.57 -2.40 16.41
CA THR A 193 -4.08 -3.16 15.26
C THR A 193 -3.01 -4.02 14.56
N PHE A 194 -1.77 -3.55 14.45
CA PHE A 194 -0.69 -4.28 13.77
C PHE A 194 -0.24 -5.52 14.56
N SER A 195 -0.02 -5.37 15.87
CA SER A 195 0.37 -6.47 16.77
C SER A 195 -0.70 -7.57 16.83
N ILE A 196 -1.98 -7.17 16.77
CA ILE A 196 -3.13 -8.08 16.79
C ILE A 196 -3.20 -8.97 15.54
N ALA A 197 -2.98 -8.40 14.35
CA ALA A 197 -3.06 -9.15 13.10
C ALA A 197 -1.97 -10.25 13.01
N GLU A 198 -0.75 -9.94 13.46
CA GLU A 198 0.37 -10.88 13.47
C GLU A 198 0.15 -12.01 14.48
N LEU A 199 -0.44 -11.70 15.65
CA LEU A 199 -0.72 -12.71 16.67
C LEU A 199 -1.88 -13.64 16.26
N ALA A 200 -2.94 -13.10 15.67
CA ALA A 200 -4.08 -13.91 15.22
C ALA A 200 -3.69 -14.93 14.14
N LEU A 201 -2.78 -14.54 13.24
CA LEU A 201 -2.16 -15.43 12.25
C LEU A 201 -1.39 -16.58 12.91
N LYS A 202 -0.62 -16.27 13.97
CA LYS A 202 0.22 -17.25 14.68
C LYS A 202 -0.57 -18.21 15.57
N ILE A 203 -1.66 -17.77 16.20
CA ILE A 203 -2.41 -18.58 17.19
C ILE A 203 -3.57 -19.35 16.57
N PHE A 204 -4.37 -18.72 15.70
CA PHE A 204 -5.67 -19.25 15.28
C PHE A 204 -5.70 -19.75 13.83
N GLY A 205 -4.56 -19.72 13.14
CA GLY A 205 -4.41 -20.19 11.77
C GLY A 205 -5.10 -19.33 10.71
N VAL A 206 -4.90 -19.71 9.45
CA VAL A 206 -5.21 -18.89 8.26
C VAL A 206 -6.71 -18.54 8.15
N LYS A 207 -7.61 -19.42 8.59
CA LYS A 207 -9.07 -19.24 8.44
C LYS A 207 -9.64 -18.19 9.41
N THR A 208 -9.14 -18.16 10.64
CA THR A 208 -9.51 -17.14 11.63
C THR A 208 -8.87 -15.82 11.28
N ALA A 209 -7.61 -15.85 10.85
CA ALA A 209 -6.89 -14.67 10.38
C ALA A 209 -7.55 -14.04 9.14
N SER A 210 -8.03 -14.82 8.16
CA SER A 210 -8.71 -14.27 6.98
C SER A 210 -10.03 -13.59 7.34
N THR A 211 -10.81 -14.19 8.24
CA THR A 211 -12.07 -13.62 8.74
C THR A 211 -11.81 -12.33 9.53
N LEU A 212 -10.74 -12.32 10.31
CA LEU A 212 -10.31 -11.15 11.07
C LEU A 212 -9.79 -10.04 10.17
N SER A 213 -8.90 -10.35 9.22
CA SER A 213 -8.41 -9.40 8.23
C SER A 213 -9.58 -8.80 7.47
N HIS A 214 -10.51 -9.61 6.96
CA HIS A 214 -11.71 -9.10 6.32
C HIS A 214 -12.50 -8.15 7.23
N ARG A 215 -12.69 -8.51 8.51
CA ARG A 215 -13.35 -7.64 9.48
C ARG A 215 -12.60 -6.31 9.65
N ILE A 216 -11.31 -6.34 9.97
CA ILE A 216 -10.49 -5.12 10.13
C ILE A 216 -10.56 -4.26 8.87
N LEU A 217 -10.32 -4.84 7.69
CA LEU A 217 -10.31 -4.13 6.40
C LEU A 217 -11.69 -3.54 6.04
N SER A 218 -12.78 -4.18 6.46
CA SER A 218 -14.16 -3.65 6.28
C SER A 218 -14.51 -2.55 7.28
N HIS A 219 -13.78 -2.45 8.39
CA HIS A 219 -14.03 -1.46 9.44
C HIS A 219 -13.14 -0.23 9.31
N THR A 220 -12.05 -0.28 8.52
CA THR A 220 -11.13 0.83 8.23
C THR A 220 -11.57 1.65 7.02
N THR A 221 -11.21 2.94 7.03
CA THR A 221 -11.59 3.88 5.96
C THR A 221 -10.71 3.77 4.72
N MET A 222 -9.41 3.56 4.94
CA MET A 222 -8.39 3.60 3.92
C MET A 222 -7.29 2.60 4.22
N SER A 223 -6.63 2.11 3.17
CA SER A 223 -5.34 1.42 3.27
C SER A 223 -4.30 2.06 2.37
N PHE A 224 -3.01 1.84 2.67
CA PHE A 224 -1.95 2.15 1.74
C PHE A 224 -0.95 0.99 1.65
N SER A 225 -0.30 0.85 0.50
CA SER A 225 0.76 -0.12 0.24
C SER A 225 1.98 0.59 -0.32
N ASN A 226 3.17 0.08 -0.02
CA ASN A 226 4.42 0.57 -0.59
C ASN A 226 5.29 -0.59 -1.07
N LEU A 227 5.73 -0.53 -2.32
CA LEU A 227 6.59 -1.52 -2.94
C LEU A 227 7.85 -0.84 -3.49
N VAL A 228 9.00 -1.30 -3.01
CA VAL A 228 10.30 -0.86 -3.53
C VAL A 228 10.55 -1.60 -4.84
N GLY A 229 10.63 -0.85 -5.93
CA GLY A 229 10.95 -1.40 -7.25
C GLY A 229 12.42 -1.27 -7.63
N PRO A 230 12.74 -1.63 -8.89
CA PRO A 230 14.11 -1.66 -9.40
C PRO A 230 14.81 -0.31 -9.39
N LEU A 231 16.13 -0.34 -9.25
CA LEU A 231 16.98 0.85 -9.30
C LEU A 231 17.54 1.11 -10.72
N GLU A 232 17.48 0.11 -11.58
CA GLU A 232 17.96 0.17 -12.95
C GLU A 232 16.82 0.31 -13.97
N GLU A 233 17.16 0.75 -15.18
CA GLU A 233 16.24 0.69 -16.31
C GLU A 233 15.94 -0.75 -16.69
N ILE A 234 14.64 -1.05 -16.72
CA ILE A 234 14.14 -2.37 -17.07
C ILE A 234 13.35 -2.31 -18.37
N GLY A 235 13.31 -3.41 -19.09
CA GLY A 235 12.57 -3.54 -20.35
C GLY A 235 11.66 -4.77 -20.36
N PHE A 236 10.50 -4.61 -20.98
CA PHE A 236 9.59 -5.71 -21.27
C PHE A 236 9.74 -6.12 -22.74
N TYR A 237 10.22 -7.34 -22.99
CA TYR A 237 10.45 -7.87 -24.35
C TYR A 237 11.24 -6.91 -25.28
N GLY A 238 12.25 -6.23 -24.75
CA GLY A 238 13.09 -5.29 -25.50
C GLY A 238 12.57 -3.85 -25.56
N HIS A 239 11.38 -3.57 -25.01
CA HIS A 239 10.84 -2.21 -24.89
C HIS A 239 11.15 -1.63 -23.50
N PRO A 240 11.87 -0.50 -23.39
CA PRO A 240 12.14 0.15 -22.11
C PRO A 240 10.85 0.52 -21.38
N LEU A 241 10.79 0.20 -20.08
CA LEU A 241 9.67 0.55 -19.23
C LEU A 241 9.86 1.96 -18.68
N ALA A 242 8.83 2.79 -18.81
CA ALA A 242 8.85 4.17 -18.34
C ALA A 242 8.39 4.31 -16.87
N PHE A 243 7.40 3.51 -16.45
CA PHE A 243 6.82 3.52 -15.11
C PHE A 243 6.18 2.17 -14.76
N LEU A 244 5.95 1.96 -13.46
CA LEU A 244 5.16 0.86 -12.90
C LEU A 244 4.12 1.44 -11.93
N ALA A 245 2.85 1.08 -12.13
CA ALA A 245 1.73 1.60 -11.33
C ALA A 245 0.81 0.47 -10.86
N PRO A 246 1.24 -0.35 -9.87
CA PRO A 246 0.43 -1.44 -9.35
C PRO A 246 -0.81 -0.92 -8.63
N SER A 247 -1.93 -1.62 -8.84
CA SER A 247 -3.16 -1.39 -8.10
C SER A 247 -3.90 -2.69 -7.88
N SER A 248 -4.85 -2.65 -6.95
CA SER A 248 -5.80 -3.75 -6.76
C SER A 248 -7.22 -3.19 -6.69
N TYR A 249 -8.16 -4.02 -7.11
CA TYR A 249 -9.59 -3.76 -7.03
C TYR A 249 -10.25 -4.90 -6.25
N SER A 250 -11.55 -4.77 -5.97
CA SER A 250 -12.32 -5.69 -5.10
C SER A 250 -11.86 -5.77 -3.64
N GLN A 251 -11.34 -4.67 -3.09
CA GLN A 251 -11.02 -4.57 -1.67
C GLN A 251 -12.15 -3.89 -0.89
N PRO A 252 -12.35 -4.20 0.41
CA PRO A 252 -13.42 -3.62 1.21
C PRO A 252 -13.20 -2.14 1.57
N HIS A 253 -12.01 -1.59 1.36
CA HIS A 253 -11.72 -0.17 1.60
C HIS A 253 -12.31 0.71 0.50
N ALA A 254 -12.81 1.90 0.85
CA ALA A 254 -13.22 2.90 -0.13
C ALA A 254 -12.04 3.60 -0.81
N LEU A 255 -10.90 3.71 -0.13
CA LEU A 255 -9.68 4.34 -0.64
C LEU A 255 -8.48 3.43 -0.40
N MET A 256 -7.72 3.16 -1.46
CA MET A 256 -6.40 2.52 -1.39
C MET A 256 -5.37 3.40 -2.07
N THR A 257 -4.23 3.64 -1.41
CA THR A 257 -3.09 4.36 -1.99
C THR A 257 -1.90 3.42 -2.13
N ASN A 258 -1.41 3.23 -3.34
CA ASN A 258 -0.23 2.42 -3.61
C ASN A 258 0.92 3.31 -4.04
N PHE A 259 2.07 3.11 -3.41
CA PHE A 259 3.32 3.73 -3.80
C PHE A 259 4.23 2.67 -4.42
N GLN A 260 4.84 3.01 -5.55
CA GLN A 260 5.79 2.16 -6.25
C GLN A 260 7.01 2.99 -6.66
N SER A 261 8.21 2.61 -6.20
CA SER A 261 9.44 3.21 -6.72
C SER A 261 9.85 2.54 -8.03
N TYR A 262 10.47 3.31 -8.91
CA TYR A 262 11.19 2.82 -10.08
C TYR A 262 12.28 3.84 -10.44
N ILE A 263 13.55 3.43 -10.33
CA ILE A 263 14.73 4.29 -10.51
C ILE A 263 14.65 5.50 -9.56
N ASP A 264 14.46 6.70 -10.13
CA ASP A 264 14.37 8.00 -9.48
C ASP A 264 12.93 8.51 -9.42
N LYS A 265 11.95 7.67 -9.80
CA LYS A 265 10.53 8.02 -9.82
C LYS A 265 9.76 7.26 -8.74
N MET A 266 8.70 7.91 -8.27
CA MET A 266 7.66 7.30 -7.47
C MET A 266 6.32 7.44 -8.19
N ALA A 267 5.66 6.32 -8.46
CA ALA A 267 4.26 6.30 -8.85
C ALA A 267 3.38 6.29 -7.60
N ILE A 268 2.45 7.24 -7.54
CA ILE A 268 1.36 7.32 -6.55
C ILE A 268 0.09 6.89 -7.28
N VAL A 269 -0.54 5.81 -6.81
CA VAL A 269 -1.74 5.24 -7.43
C VAL A 269 -2.87 5.24 -6.40
N LEU A 270 -3.95 5.94 -6.70
CA LEU A 270 -5.17 5.94 -5.90
C LEU A 270 -6.22 5.04 -6.55
N SER A 271 -6.72 4.07 -5.80
CA SER A 271 -7.89 3.27 -6.15
C SER A 271 -9.05 3.69 -5.25
N VAL A 272 -10.10 4.23 -5.84
CA VAL A 272 -11.17 4.91 -5.10
C VAL A 272 -12.53 4.37 -5.52
N ASP A 273 -13.39 4.11 -4.53
CA ASP A 273 -14.80 3.83 -4.79
C ASP A 273 -15.48 5.08 -5.35
N ASP A 274 -15.99 4.95 -6.58
CA ASP A 274 -16.62 6.01 -7.37
C ASP A 274 -17.80 6.66 -6.62
N GLY A 275 -18.46 5.92 -5.71
CA GLY A 275 -19.56 6.44 -4.90
C GLY A 275 -19.16 7.20 -3.63
N THR A 276 -17.88 7.24 -3.28
CA THR A 276 -17.42 7.75 -1.96
C THR A 276 -16.61 9.04 -2.04
N ASN A 277 -15.86 9.22 -3.12
CA ASN A 277 -14.96 10.35 -3.27
C ASN A 277 -15.39 11.16 -4.50
N PRO A 278 -15.82 12.42 -4.31
CA PRO A 278 -16.32 13.24 -5.41
C PRO A 278 -15.22 13.72 -6.37
N ASN A 279 -13.94 13.72 -5.96
CA ASN A 279 -12.84 14.15 -6.81
C ASN A 279 -11.51 13.47 -6.42
N PRO A 280 -11.25 12.24 -6.94
CA PRO A 280 -10.03 11.51 -6.62
C PRO A 280 -8.77 12.13 -7.25
N HIS A 281 -8.89 12.87 -8.35
CA HIS A 281 -7.78 13.61 -8.93
C HIS A 281 -7.27 14.68 -7.97
N GLN A 282 -8.17 15.45 -7.37
CA GLN A 282 -7.79 16.50 -6.42
C GLN A 282 -7.10 15.93 -5.18
N LEU A 283 -7.54 14.77 -4.68
CA LEU A 283 -6.86 14.07 -3.59
C LEU A 283 -5.44 13.64 -4.01
N CYS A 284 -5.28 13.12 -5.22
CA CYS A 284 -3.97 12.75 -5.75
C CYS A 284 -3.04 13.96 -5.84
N GLU A 285 -3.54 15.09 -6.36
CA GLU A 285 -2.78 16.35 -6.44
C GLU A 285 -2.42 16.88 -5.05
N ASP A 286 -3.30 16.77 -4.05
CA ASP A 286 -2.98 17.21 -2.69
C ASP A 286 -1.88 16.35 -2.04
N ILE A 287 -1.80 15.05 -2.37
CA ILE A 287 -0.70 14.17 -1.92
C ILE A 287 0.60 14.54 -2.63
N VAL A 288 0.57 14.78 -3.94
CA VAL A 288 1.74 15.23 -4.73
C VAL A 288 2.25 16.57 -4.21
N GLU A 289 1.36 17.52 -3.95
CA GLU A 289 1.72 18.83 -3.41
C GLU A 289 2.30 18.70 -1.99
N SER A 290 1.78 17.79 -1.18
CA SER A 290 2.35 17.53 0.15
C SER A 290 3.77 16.99 0.06
N LEU A 291 4.06 16.13 -0.92
CA LEU A 291 5.43 15.69 -1.20
C LEU A 291 6.30 16.88 -1.61
N ARG A 292 5.82 17.74 -2.51
CA ARG A 292 6.55 18.94 -2.93
C ARG A 292 6.91 19.84 -1.74
N LEU A 293 5.96 20.11 -0.85
CA LEU A 293 6.21 20.91 0.36
C LEU A 293 7.25 20.28 1.29
N ILE A 294 7.22 18.96 1.45
CA ILE A 294 8.26 18.24 2.20
C ILE A 294 9.61 18.40 1.49
N LYS A 295 9.63 18.29 0.15
CA LYS A 295 10.87 18.45 -0.62
C LYS A 295 11.47 19.84 -0.43
N ASP A 296 10.66 20.87 -0.62
CA ASP A 296 11.07 22.27 -0.47
C ASP A 296 11.57 22.55 0.96
N ALA A 297 10.93 21.98 1.98
CA ALA A 297 11.34 22.12 3.37
C ALA A 297 12.70 21.45 3.66
N VAL A 298 12.97 20.28 3.07
CA VAL A 298 14.25 19.57 3.23
C VAL A 298 15.38 20.33 2.55
N VAL A 299 15.16 20.83 1.34
CA VAL A 299 16.13 21.67 0.61
C VAL A 299 16.41 22.96 1.38
N THR A 300 15.37 23.66 1.84
CA THR A 300 15.51 24.92 2.61
C THR A 300 16.26 24.73 3.92
N ARG A 301 16.15 23.55 4.55
CA ARG A 301 16.84 23.20 5.80
C ARG A 301 18.25 22.62 5.59
N GLY A 302 18.72 22.48 4.34
CA GLY A 302 20.03 21.91 4.02
C GLY A 302 20.15 20.42 4.36
N LEU A 303 19.03 19.68 4.33
CA LEU A 303 18.94 18.26 4.68
C LEU A 303 18.84 17.35 3.43
N ALA A 304 19.03 17.92 2.23
CA ALA A 304 18.92 17.23 0.94
C ALA A 304 20.15 16.37 0.61
#